data_AF-A0A0P9IAT4-F1
#
_entry.id   AF-A0A0P9IAT4-F1
#
_cell.length_a   1.000
_cell.length_b   1.000
_cell.length_c   1.000
_cell.angle_alpha   90.00
_cell.angle_beta   90.00
_cell.angle_gamma   90.00
#
_symmetry.space_group_name_H-M   'P 1'
#
loop_
_entity.id
_entity.type
_entity.pdbx_description
1 polymer ?
#
loop_
_entity_poly.entity_id
_entity_poly.type
_entity_poly.pdbx_seq_one_letter_code
_entity_poly.pdbx_strand_id
1 'polypeptide(L)' 'MDARAEQPLRSSLVISQGASRLPRPGFFECAERLGRFSGPSDGVAAASWHASEVVRVFEYSYPQVQAQ' A
#
# COMPACT_ATOMS: atom_id res chain seq x y z
N MET A 1 -3.86 -5.69 -11.86
CA MET A 1 -3.29 -4.74 -10.87
C MET A 1 -4.00 -4.96 -9.55
N ASP A 2 -3.26 -4.96 -8.45
CA ASP A 2 -3.71 -5.39 -7.11
C ASP A 2 -5.02 -4.71 -6.69
N ALA A 3 -5.08 -3.38 -6.85
CA ALA A 3 -6.26 -2.59 -6.54
C ALA A 3 -7.52 -2.98 -7.35
N ARG A 4 -7.39 -3.46 -8.59
CA ARG A 4 -8.55 -3.91 -9.38
C ARG A 4 -9.01 -5.31 -8.98
N ALA A 5 -8.10 -6.11 -8.43
CA ALA A 5 -8.37 -7.46 -7.96
C ALA A 5 -8.71 -7.50 -6.47
N GLU A 6 -8.84 -6.33 -5.83
CA GLU A 6 -9.06 -6.18 -4.39
C GLU A 6 -7.98 -6.81 -3.49
N GLN A 7 -6.81 -6.99 -4.06
CA GLN A 7 -5.65 -7.54 -3.39
C GLN A 7 -4.89 -6.44 -2.65
N PRO A 8 -4.11 -6.78 -1.61
CA PRO A 8 -3.26 -5.80 -0.93
C PRO A 8 -2.27 -5.16 -1.90
N LEU A 9 -1.99 -3.87 -1.71
CA LEU A 9 -1.06 -3.15 -2.57
C LEU A 9 0.38 -3.61 -2.30
N ARG A 10 0.97 -4.45 -3.17
CA ARG A 10 2.35 -4.90 -2.99
C ARG A 10 3.37 -3.75 -2.98
N SER A 11 3.04 -2.65 -3.65
CA SER A 11 3.83 -1.42 -3.62
C SER A 11 3.96 -0.80 -2.22
N SER A 12 3.12 -1.19 -1.25
CA SER A 12 3.24 -0.76 0.16
C SER A 12 4.54 -1.21 0.81
N LEU A 13 5.17 -2.28 0.30
CA LEU A 13 6.48 -2.73 0.77
C LEU A 13 7.62 -1.83 0.31
N VAL A 14 7.38 -0.97 -0.70
CA VAL A 14 8.40 -0.04 -1.21
C VAL A 14 8.34 1.24 -0.40
N ILE A 15 9.07 1.24 0.72
CA ILE A 15 9.24 2.41 1.57
C ILE A 15 10.51 3.16 1.16
N SER A 16 10.37 4.46 0.86
CA SER A 16 11.52 5.34 0.60
C SER A 16 12.38 5.48 1.87
N GLN A 17 13.71 5.42 1.74
CA GLN A 17 14.67 5.57 2.85
C GLN A 17 14.70 7.01 3.41
N GLY A 18 13.66 7.39 4.15
CA GLY A 18 13.57 8.66 4.87
C GLY A 18 13.22 8.46 6.34
N ALA A 19 13.49 9.46 7.18
CA ALA A 19 13.34 9.39 8.64
C ALA A 19 11.93 9.01 9.12
N SER A 20 10.90 9.30 8.32
CA SER A 20 9.50 9.09 8.66
C SER A 20 9.06 7.62 8.64
N ARG A 21 9.83 6.70 8.03
CA ARG A 21 9.41 5.31 7.72
C ARG A 21 8.09 5.17 6.96
N LEU A 22 7.50 6.29 6.53
CA LEU A 22 6.31 6.34 5.69
C LEU A 22 6.70 6.42 4.21
N PRO A 23 5.88 5.86 3.31
CA PRO A 23 5.95 6.17 1.89
C PRO A 23 5.84 7.68 1.62
N ARG A 24 6.36 8.12 0.48
CA ARG A 24 6.20 9.52 0.02
C ARG A 24 4.73 9.83 -0.26
N PRO A 25 4.28 11.10 -0.19
CA PRO A 25 2.90 11.50 -0.48
C PRO A 25 2.33 10.93 -1.79
N GLY A 26 3.13 10.88 -2.85
CA GLY A 26 2.69 10.33 -4.14
C GLY A 26 2.25 8.86 -4.12
N PHE A 27 2.67 8.07 -3.13
CA PHE A 27 2.13 6.72 -2.91
C PHE A 27 0.68 6.78 -2.43
N PHE A 28 0.37 7.64 -1.46
CA PHE A 28 -0.97 7.83 -0.93
C PHE A 28 -1.91 8.45 -1.96
N GLU A 29 -1.44 9.40 -2.78
CA GLU A 29 -2.20 9.94 -3.91
C GLU A 29 -2.57 8.84 -4.91
N CYS A 30 -1.65 7.91 -5.20
CA CYS A 30 -1.95 6.75 -6.04
C CYS A 30 -2.98 5.82 -5.37
N ALA A 31 -2.83 5.53 -4.08
CA ALA A 31 -3.76 4.69 -3.34
C ALA A 31 -5.17 5.28 -3.25
N GLU A 32 -5.28 6.61 -3.12
CA GLU A 32 -6.55 7.35 -3.14
C GLU A 32 -7.22 7.30 -4.51
N ARG A 33 -6.47 7.53 -5.60
CA ARG A 33 -6.98 7.37 -6.98
C ARG A 33 -7.46 5.95 -7.29
N LEU A 34 -6.90 4.96 -6.59
CA LEU A 34 -7.30 3.55 -6.69
C LEU A 34 -8.47 3.19 -5.74
N GLY A 35 -8.98 4.15 -4.95
CA GLY A 35 -10.06 3.95 -3.98
C GLY A 35 -9.67 3.09 -2.78
N ARG A 36 -8.37 2.94 -2.49
CA ARG A 36 -7.84 2.05 -1.43
C ARG A 36 -7.54 2.80 -0.13
N PHE A 37 -7.26 4.10 -0.25
CA PHE A 37 -6.95 5.00 0.85
C PHE A 37 -7.82 6.24 0.76
N SER A 38 -8.14 6.84 1.90
CA SER A 38 -8.81 8.13 1.98
C SER A 38 -8.28 8.88 3.18
N GLY A 39 -7.96 10.16 2.99
CA GLY A 39 -7.45 11.05 4.04
C GLY A 39 -6.07 11.62 3.76
N PRO A 40 -5.49 12.37 4.71
CA PRO A 40 -4.19 13.01 4.54
C PRO A 40 -3.08 12.00 4.34
N SER A 41 -2.13 12.31 3.46
CA SER A 41 -0.96 11.46 3.17
C SER A 41 0.13 11.48 4.27
N ASP A 42 -0.17 12.06 5.42
CA ASP A 42 0.74 12.26 6.53
C ASP A 42 0.08 11.95 7.88
N GLY A 43 0.89 11.99 8.94
CA GLY A 43 0.44 11.76 10.30
C GLY A 43 0.08 10.31 10.61
N VAL A 44 -0.58 10.12 11.76
CA VAL A 44 -0.85 8.81 12.36
C VAL A 44 -1.82 7.99 11.51
N ALA A 45 -2.82 8.62 10.89
CA ALA A 45 -3.80 7.91 10.07
C ALA A 45 -3.15 7.24 8.85
N ALA A 46 -2.31 7.97 8.11
CA ALA A 46 -1.55 7.42 7.00
C ALA A 46 -0.60 6.29 7.44
N ALA A 47 0.04 6.45 8.61
CA ALA A 47 0.92 5.44 9.17
C ALA A 47 0.20 4.15 9.59
N SER A 48 -0.94 4.29 10.27
CA SER A 48 -1.76 3.15 10.69
C SER A 48 -2.32 2.40 9.49
N TRP A 49 -2.82 3.11 8.47
CA TRP A 49 -3.30 2.48 7.24
C TRP A 49 -2.17 1.78 6.48
N HIS A 50 -1.01 2.43 6.31
CA HIS A 50 0.14 1.82 5.64
C HIS A 50 0.63 0.56 6.38
N ALA A 51 0.74 0.61 7.70
CA ALA A 51 1.13 -0.56 8.50
C ALA A 51 0.12 -1.72 8.37
N SER A 52 -1.18 -1.42 8.38
CA SER A 52 -2.23 -2.40 8.10
C SER A 52 -2.08 -3.02 6.71
N GLU A 53 -1.76 -2.20 5.70
CA GLU A 53 -1.61 -2.68 4.34
C GLU A 53 -0.36 -3.56 4.18
N VAL A 54 0.74 -3.23 4.87
CA VAL A 54 1.93 -4.09 4.94
C VAL A 54 1.60 -5.46 5.54
N VAL A 55 0.86 -5.51 6.66
CA VAL A 55 0.42 -6.79 7.27
C VAL A 55 -0.40 -7.60 6.27
N ARG A 56 -1.39 -6.97 5.63
CA ARG A 56 -2.21 -7.63 4.59
C ARG A 56 -1.37 -8.20 3.46
N VAL A 57 -0.33 -7.50 3.01
CA VAL A 57 0.57 -8.02 1.96
C VAL A 57 1.30 -9.29 2.41
N PHE A 58 1.75 -9.35 3.66
CA PHE A 58 2.44 -10.52 4.20
C PHE A 58 1.50 -11.70 4.46
N GLU A 59 0.25 -11.45 4.87
CA GLU A 59 -0.74 -12.50 5.12
C GLU A 59 -1.39 -13.04 3.84
N TYR A 60 -1.45 -12.21 2.79
CA TYR A 60 -2.15 -12.57 1.57
C TYR A 60 -1.32 -13.51 0.70
N SER A 61 -1.84 -14.73 0.51
CA SER A 61 -1.32 -15.70 -0.45
C SER A 61 -1.73 -15.28 -1.86
N TYR A 62 -0.80 -14.67 -2.59
CA TYR A 62 -1.05 -14.33 -3.99
C TYR A 62 -1.07 -15.60 -4.83
N PRO A 63 -2.11 -15.81 -5.66
CA PRO A 63 -2.13 -16.92 -6.59
C PRO A 63 -0.90 -16.82 -7.50
N GLN A 64 -0.18 -17.93 -7.66
CA GLN A 64 0.95 -17.99 -8.57
C GLN A 64 0.44 -17.66 -9.97
N VAL A 65 0.85 -16.52 -10.50
CA VAL A 65 0.67 -16.22 -11.92
C VAL A 65 1.57 -17.21 -12.67
N GLN A 66 0.98 -18.21 -13.29
CA GLN A 66 1.65 -18.94 -14.36
C GLN A 66 1.90 -17.92 -15.47
N ALA A 67 3.15 -17.47 -15.56
CA ALA A 67 3.62 -16.80 -16.74
C ALA A 67 3.49 -17.80 -17.89
N GLN A 68 2.55 -17.54 -18.80
CA GLN A 68 2.47 -18.19 -20.10
C GLN A 68 3.41 -17.46 -21.06
#